data_AF-A0A971GGK5-F1
#
_entry.id   AF-A0A971GGK5-F1
#
_cell.length_a   1.000
_cell.length_b   1.000
_cell.length_c   1.000
_cell.angle_alpha   90.00
_cell.angle_beta   90.00
_cell.angle_gamma   90.00
#
_symmetry.space_group_name_H-M   'P 1'
#
loop_
_entity.id
_entity.type
_entity.pdbx_description
1 polymer ?
#
loop_
_entity_poly.entity_id
_entity_poly.type
_entity_poly.pdbx_seq_one_letter_code
_entity_poly.pdbx_strand_id
1 'polypeptide(L)'
;MGRKSIATLLLPPLVIFSAITVYHLLWIPSPNPVYATIRASGILAYAFSFLAIVASAFPREITRLTGDPFIRAHHIFAAGGLVLMAIHGLSVLLFFRTLSVFVPDLGSLRDFLMFGGRVALPLFILTAATARFSRSVPFWGRYTSSTTPHSFL
;
A
#
# COMPACT_ATOMS: atom_id res chain seq x y z
N MET A 1 4.67 26.23 3.26
CA MET A 1 3.42 25.60 2.79
C MET A 1 2.45 25.51 3.97
N GLY A 2 1.30 26.20 3.89
CA GLY A 2 0.32 26.27 4.98
C GLY A 2 -0.56 25.02 5.06
N ARG A 3 -1.18 24.79 6.22
CA ARG A 3 -2.05 23.65 6.62
C ARG A 3 -3.07 23.16 5.57
N LYS A 4 -3.38 23.99 4.58
CA LYS A 4 -4.30 23.71 3.47
C LYS A 4 -3.67 22.92 2.29
N SER A 5 -2.34 22.73 2.21
CA SER A 5 -1.74 22.15 1.00
C SER A 5 -1.83 20.63 0.90
N ILE A 6 -1.51 19.88 1.96
CA ILE A 6 -1.47 18.41 1.88
C ILE A 6 -2.86 17.78 2.04
N ALA A 7 -3.73 18.36 2.87
CA ALA A 7 -5.08 17.84 3.06
C ALA A 7 -5.87 17.95 1.74
N THR A 8 -5.69 19.05 1.02
CA THR A 8 -6.26 19.25 -0.32
C THR A 8 -5.65 18.31 -1.36
N LEU A 9 -4.40 17.88 -1.19
CA LEU A 9 -3.77 16.87 -2.06
C LEU A 9 -4.29 15.45 -1.77
N LEU A 10 -4.54 15.13 -0.50
CA LEU A 10 -4.99 13.82 -0.03
C LEU A 10 -6.48 13.58 -0.25
N LEU A 11 -7.30 14.61 -0.10
CA LEU A 11 -8.75 14.48 -0.08
C LEU A 11 -9.31 13.97 -1.42
N PRO A 12 -8.91 14.49 -2.60
CA PRO A 12 -9.37 13.97 -3.88
C PRO A 12 -9.07 12.48 -4.10
N PRO A 13 -7.82 11.97 -3.97
CA PRO A 13 -7.54 10.56 -4.19
C PRO A 13 -8.25 9.67 -3.16
N LEU A 14 -8.35 10.08 -1.89
CA LEU A 14 -9.08 9.31 -0.88
C LEU A 14 -10.58 9.23 -1.16
N VAL A 15 -11.19 10.33 -1.59
CA VAL A 15 -12.60 10.35 -2.03
C VAL A 15 -12.77 9.45 -3.24
N ILE A 16 -11.86 9.50 -4.21
CA ILE A 16 -11.90 8.64 -5.40
C ILE A 16 -11.82 7.16 -5.01
N PHE A 17 -10.84 6.75 -4.19
CA PHE A 17 -10.73 5.35 -3.76
C PHE A 17 -11.95 4.88 -2.98
N SER A 18 -12.47 5.74 -2.09
CA SER A 18 -13.66 5.45 -1.31
C SER A 18 -14.90 5.30 -2.20
N ALA A 19 -15.10 6.23 -3.13
CA ALA A 19 -16.20 6.21 -4.08
C ALA A 19 -16.14 4.97 -4.99
N ILE A 20 -14.97 4.63 -5.52
CA ILE A 20 -14.78 3.41 -6.35
C ILE A 20 -15.07 2.16 -5.52
N THR A 21 -14.62 2.11 -4.26
CA THR A 21 -14.87 0.96 -3.36
C THR A 21 -16.37 0.83 -3.09
N VAL A 22 -17.05 1.92 -2.72
CA VAL A 22 -18.50 1.94 -2.46
C VAL A 22 -19.28 1.56 -3.72
N TYR A 23 -18.92 2.11 -4.88
CA TYR A 23 -19.53 1.76 -6.17
C TYR A 23 -19.44 0.26 -6.46
N HIS A 24 -18.27 -0.35 -6.22
CA HIS A 24 -18.09 -1.80 -6.41
C HIS A 24 -18.83 -2.67 -5.40
N LEU A 25 -19.12 -2.15 -4.20
CA LEU A 25 -19.88 -2.85 -3.17
C LEU A 25 -21.39 -2.73 -3.38
N LEU A 26 -21.86 -1.55 -3.83
CA LEU A 26 -23.30 -1.24 -3.89
C LEU A 26 -23.92 -1.38 -5.29
N TRP A 27 -23.19 -1.00 -6.36
CA TRP A 27 -23.76 -0.88 -7.70
C TRP A 27 -23.41 -2.06 -8.62
N ILE A 28 -22.31 -2.75 -8.36
CA ILE A 28 -21.95 -4.01 -9.03
C ILE A 28 -21.91 -5.13 -7.99
N PRO A 29 -23.05 -5.49 -7.36
CA PRO A 29 -23.09 -6.62 -6.46
C PRO A 29 -22.59 -7.85 -7.22
N SER A 30 -21.45 -8.40 -6.78
CA SER A 30 -21.01 -9.67 -7.31
C SER A 30 -21.85 -10.75 -6.64
N PRO A 31 -22.48 -11.66 -7.41
CA PRO A 31 -23.11 -12.84 -6.82
C PRO A 31 -22.12 -13.68 -6.01
N ASN A 32 -20.81 -13.54 -6.30
CA ASN A 32 -19.74 -14.21 -5.60
C ASN A 32 -19.05 -13.26 -4.60
N PRO A 33 -19.18 -13.51 -3.28
CA PRO A 33 -18.55 -12.67 -2.27
C PRO A 33 -17.03 -12.63 -2.38
N VAL A 34 -16.38 -13.72 -2.85
CA VAL A 34 -14.92 -13.77 -3.05
C VAL A 34 -14.50 -12.75 -4.12
N TYR A 35 -15.27 -12.63 -5.20
CA TYR A 35 -14.97 -11.66 -6.25
C TYR A 35 -15.16 -10.21 -5.79
N ALA A 36 -16.15 -9.96 -4.92
CA ALA A 36 -16.27 -8.66 -4.25
C ALA A 36 -15.05 -8.36 -3.37
N THR A 37 -14.56 -9.34 -2.61
CA THR A 37 -13.33 -9.23 -1.80
C THR A 37 -12.12 -8.92 -2.67
N ILE A 38 -11.92 -9.58 -3.82
CA ILE A 38 -10.81 -9.30 -4.77
C ILE A 38 -10.79 -7.81 -5.12
N ARG A 39 -11.93 -7.24 -5.53
CA ARG A 39 -12.00 -5.85 -5.98
C ARG A 39 -11.76 -4.87 -4.83
N ALA A 40 -12.47 -5.04 -3.72
CA ALA A 40 -12.37 -4.13 -2.58
C ALA A 40 -10.96 -4.14 -1.96
N SER A 41 -10.39 -5.32 -1.73
CA SER A 41 -9.03 -5.44 -1.18
C SER A 41 -7.96 -4.86 -2.11
N GLY A 42 -8.10 -5.01 -3.44
CA GLY A 42 -7.18 -4.43 -4.41
C GLY A 42 -7.19 -2.89 -4.41
N ILE A 43 -8.39 -2.28 -4.41
CA ILE A 43 -8.54 -0.82 -4.36
C ILE A 43 -7.99 -0.25 -3.05
N LEU A 44 -8.34 -0.88 -1.92
CA LEU A 44 -7.87 -0.43 -0.61
C LEU A 44 -6.35 -0.63 -0.46
N ALA A 45 -5.78 -1.73 -0.96
CA ALA A 45 -4.33 -1.94 -0.95
C ALA A 45 -3.59 -0.80 -1.70
N TYR A 46 -4.14 -0.37 -2.83
CA TYR A 46 -3.59 0.76 -3.59
C TYR A 46 -3.73 2.08 -2.82
N ALA A 47 -4.88 2.34 -2.19
CA ALA A 47 -5.10 3.53 -1.36
C ALA A 47 -4.11 3.61 -0.17
N PHE A 48 -3.90 2.50 0.52
CA PHE A 48 -2.93 2.42 1.63
C PHE A 48 -1.49 2.59 1.14
N SER A 49 -1.14 2.04 -0.02
CA SER A 49 0.18 2.23 -0.63
C SER A 49 0.42 3.70 -1.02
N PHE A 50 -0.59 4.36 -1.59
CA PHE A 50 -0.55 5.80 -1.86
C PHE A 50 -0.34 6.61 -0.56
N LEU A 51 -1.07 6.29 0.51
CA LEU A 51 -0.89 6.94 1.81
C LEU A 51 0.52 6.74 2.37
N ALA A 52 1.11 5.54 2.22
CA ALA A 52 2.48 5.27 2.64
C ALA A 52 3.50 6.11 1.85
N ILE A 53 3.27 6.31 0.55
CA ILE A 53 4.10 7.18 -0.30
C ILE A 53 3.98 8.65 0.15
N VAL A 54 2.76 9.14 0.38
CA VAL A 54 2.54 10.51 0.87
C VAL A 54 3.16 10.73 2.25
N ALA A 55 3.05 9.75 3.15
CA ALA A 55 3.72 9.76 4.45
C ALA A 55 5.25 9.94 4.33
N SER A 56 5.85 9.35 3.30
CA SER A 56 7.30 9.46 3.04
C SER A 56 7.67 10.79 2.37
N ALA A 57 6.82 11.30 1.48
CA ALA A 57 7.06 12.54 0.75
C ALA A 57 6.87 13.79 1.62
N PHE A 58 5.98 13.73 2.63
CA PHE A 58 5.62 14.88 3.46
C PHE A 58 5.61 14.53 4.97
N PRO A 59 6.77 14.16 5.55
CA PRO A 59 6.82 13.61 6.91
C PRO A 59 6.40 14.62 8.00
N ARG A 60 6.70 15.91 7.82
CA ARG A 60 6.36 16.96 8.80
C ARG A 60 4.85 17.21 8.84
N GLU A 61 4.25 17.28 7.67
CA GLU A 61 2.82 17.52 7.50
C GLU A 61 2.01 16.33 8.01
N ILE A 62 2.46 15.11 7.71
CA ILE A 62 1.79 13.89 8.17
C ILE A 62 1.88 13.78 9.69
N THR A 63 3.05 14.05 10.28
CA THR A 63 3.19 14.09 11.74
C THR A 63 2.23 15.11 12.39
N ARG A 64 2.05 16.27 11.75
CA ARG A 64 1.09 17.29 12.23
C ARG A 64 -0.38 16.88 12.06
N LEU A 65 -0.70 16.13 11.00
CA LEU A 65 -2.08 15.68 10.74
C LEU A 65 -2.50 14.51 11.61
N THR A 66 -1.62 13.52 11.79
CA THR A 66 -1.92 12.30 12.54
C THR A 66 -1.61 12.43 14.04
N GLY A 67 -0.72 13.36 14.42
CA GLY A 67 -0.18 13.45 15.78
C GLY A 67 0.89 12.39 16.10
N ASP A 68 1.09 11.43 15.20
CA ASP A 68 2.07 10.36 15.32
C ASP A 68 3.37 10.70 14.57
N PRO A 69 4.54 10.22 15.02
CA PRO A 69 5.77 10.31 14.22
C PRO A 69 5.58 9.73 12.81
N PHE A 70 6.13 10.38 11.78
CA PHE A 70 5.93 9.97 10.38
C PHE A 70 6.21 8.49 10.13
N ILE A 71 7.25 7.93 10.78
CA ILE A 71 7.64 6.51 10.64
C ILE A 71 6.49 5.60 11.08
N ARG A 72 5.80 5.94 12.17
CA ARG A 72 4.66 5.16 12.66
C ARG A 72 3.50 5.22 11.67
N ALA A 73 3.14 6.41 11.19
CA ALA A 73 2.09 6.58 10.20
C ALA A 73 2.40 5.82 8.89
N HIS A 74 3.62 5.97 8.37
CA HIS A 74 4.09 5.24 7.19
C HIS A 74 3.99 3.73 7.36
N HIS A 75 4.46 3.17 8.50
CA HIS A 75 4.37 1.74 8.74
C HIS A 75 2.93 1.23 8.87
N ILE A 76 2.03 2.00 9.49
CA ILE A 76 0.61 1.63 9.56
C ILE A 76 0.03 1.55 8.14
N PHE A 77 0.29 2.56 7.30
CA PHE A 77 -0.19 2.57 5.92
C PHE A 77 0.45 1.47 5.07
N ALA A 78 1.77 1.27 5.17
CA ALA A 78 2.47 0.22 4.44
C ALA A 78 2.01 -1.18 4.87
N ALA A 79 1.88 -1.44 6.17
CA ALA A 79 1.39 -2.72 6.68
C ALA A 79 -0.06 -2.98 6.26
N GLY A 80 -0.94 -1.97 6.34
CA GLY A 80 -2.31 -2.08 5.86
C GLY A 80 -2.37 -2.41 4.36
N GLY A 81 -1.55 -1.74 3.54
CA GLY A 81 -1.43 -2.01 2.10
C GLY A 81 -0.95 -3.44 1.82
N LEU A 82 0.07 -3.91 2.54
CA LEU A 82 0.58 -5.28 2.42
C LEU A 82 -0.46 -6.34 2.81
N VAL A 83 -1.18 -6.14 3.93
CA VAL A 83 -2.24 -7.05 4.38
C VAL A 83 -3.38 -7.13 3.37
N LEU A 84 -3.83 -5.97 2.87
CA LEU A 84 -4.89 -5.91 1.86
C LEU A 84 -4.45 -6.54 0.54
N MET A 85 -3.18 -6.36 0.13
CA MET A 85 -2.63 -7.02 -1.05
C MET A 85 -2.56 -8.55 -0.87
N ALA A 86 -2.22 -9.03 0.33
CA ALA A 86 -2.24 -10.45 0.64
C ALA A 86 -3.67 -11.03 0.57
N ILE A 87 -4.66 -10.32 1.12
CA ILE A 87 -6.07 -10.68 1.01
C ILE A 87 -6.52 -10.70 -0.46
N HIS A 88 -6.13 -9.71 -1.25
CA HIS A 88 -6.40 -9.64 -2.68
C HIS A 88 -5.85 -10.87 -3.40
N GLY A 89 -4.56 -11.14 -3.24
CA GLY A 89 -3.89 -12.28 -3.86
C GLY A 89 -4.49 -13.63 -3.48
N LEU A 90 -4.75 -13.84 -2.18
CA LEU A 90 -5.37 -15.07 -1.70
C LEU A 90 -6.78 -15.24 -2.28
N SER A 91 -7.56 -14.15 -2.34
CA SER A 91 -8.91 -14.19 -2.92
C SER A 91 -8.87 -14.50 -4.43
N VAL A 92 -7.90 -13.95 -5.16
CA VAL A 92 -7.65 -14.27 -6.58
C VAL A 92 -7.33 -15.76 -6.74
N LEU A 93 -6.43 -16.30 -5.92
CA LEU A 93 -6.08 -17.72 -5.94
C LEU A 93 -7.30 -18.60 -5.64
N LEU A 94 -8.11 -18.24 -4.64
CA LEU A 94 -9.32 -18.98 -4.28
C LEU A 94 -10.37 -18.96 -5.40
N PHE A 95 -10.49 -17.83 -6.11
CA PHE A 95 -11.46 -17.67 -7.19
C PHE A 95 -11.05 -18.42 -8.47
N PHE A 96 -9.80 -18.25 -8.92
CA PHE A 96 -9.31 -18.85 -10.16
C PHE A 96 -8.78 -20.29 -9.99
N ARG A 97 -8.49 -20.70 -8.75
CA ARG A 97 -8.01 -22.05 -8.38
C ARG A 97 -6.75 -22.50 -9.12
N THR A 98 -5.88 -21.56 -9.49
CA THR A 98 -4.61 -21.86 -10.16
C THR A 98 -3.53 -20.86 -9.75
N LEU A 99 -2.30 -21.35 -9.60
CA LEU A 99 -1.12 -20.51 -9.32
C LEU A 99 -0.63 -19.76 -10.55
N SER A 100 -1.07 -20.13 -11.76
CA SER A 100 -0.67 -19.45 -12.99
C SER A 100 -1.12 -17.98 -13.01
N VAL A 101 -2.09 -17.58 -12.18
CA VAL A 101 -2.49 -16.18 -12.00
C VAL A 101 -1.36 -15.28 -11.49
N PHE A 102 -0.26 -15.82 -10.95
CA PHE A 102 0.88 -15.04 -10.49
C PHE A 102 2.08 -15.06 -11.44
N VAL A 103 1.96 -15.75 -12.59
CA VAL A 103 3.02 -15.78 -13.60
C VAL A 103 2.88 -14.54 -14.50
N PRO A 104 3.87 -13.65 -14.56
CA PRO A 104 3.85 -12.50 -15.48
C PRO A 104 3.78 -12.95 -16.94
N ASP A 105 3.01 -12.23 -17.75
CA ASP A 105 3.09 -12.32 -19.20
C ASP A 105 3.93 -11.15 -19.72
N LEU A 106 5.05 -11.46 -20.37
CA LEU A 106 6.00 -10.50 -20.92
C LEU A 106 6.00 -10.50 -22.45
N GLY A 107 5.07 -11.22 -23.09
CA GLY A 107 5.00 -11.34 -24.54
C GLY A 107 4.62 -10.04 -25.24
N SER A 108 3.86 -9.17 -24.58
CA SER A 108 3.52 -7.84 -25.09
C SER A 108 3.40 -6.80 -23.97
N LEU A 109 3.72 -5.54 -24.28
CA LEU A 109 3.53 -4.42 -23.34
C LEU A 109 2.06 -4.27 -22.93
N ARG A 110 1.14 -4.50 -23.88
CA ARG A 110 -0.30 -4.41 -23.62
C ARG A 110 -0.74 -5.45 -22.59
N ASP A 111 -0.34 -6.70 -22.76
CA ASP A 111 -0.74 -7.79 -21.87
C ASP A 111 -0.06 -7.65 -20.50
N PHE A 112 1.20 -7.20 -20.48
CA PHE A 112 1.88 -6.84 -19.24
C PHE A 112 1.12 -5.78 -18.43
N LEU A 113 0.67 -4.70 -19.07
CA LEU A 113 -0.08 -3.62 -18.41
C LEU A 113 -1.50 -4.06 -18.03
N MET A 114 -2.18 -4.81 -18.91
CA MET A 114 -3.52 -5.33 -18.65
C MET A 114 -3.54 -6.34 -17.50
N PHE A 115 -2.48 -7.13 -17.37
CA PHE A 115 -2.30 -8.13 -16.32
C PHE A 115 -1.25 -7.71 -15.29
N GLY A 116 -1.09 -6.41 -15.04
CA GLY A 116 -0.09 -5.88 -14.11
C GLY A 116 -0.22 -6.44 -12.68
N GLY A 117 -1.43 -6.90 -12.29
CA GLY A 117 -1.67 -7.58 -11.03
C GLY A 117 -0.84 -8.87 -10.84
N ARG A 118 -0.54 -9.60 -11.93
CA ARG A 118 0.29 -10.82 -11.89
C ARG A 118 1.73 -10.50 -11.46
N VAL A 119 2.20 -9.30 -11.77
CA VAL A 119 3.53 -8.77 -11.42
C VAL A 119 3.52 -8.09 -10.05
N ALA A 120 2.43 -7.40 -9.72
CA ALA A 120 2.33 -6.60 -8.51
C ALA A 120 2.51 -7.42 -7.22
N LEU A 121 1.88 -8.60 -7.12
CA LEU A 121 1.95 -9.41 -5.91
C LEU A 121 3.38 -9.91 -5.59
N PRO A 122 4.17 -10.44 -6.56
CA PRO A 122 5.60 -10.70 -6.36
C PRO A 122 6.38 -9.49 -5.85
N LEU A 123 6.13 -8.29 -6.37
CA LEU A 123 6.80 -7.07 -5.94
C LEU A 123 6.42 -6.67 -4.50
N PHE A 124 5.16 -6.86 -4.11
CA PHE A 124 4.72 -6.65 -2.73
C PHE A 124 5.38 -7.63 -1.75
N ILE A 125 5.53 -8.91 -2.14
CA ILE A 125 6.26 -9.91 -1.36
C ILE A 125 7.72 -9.50 -1.20
N LEU A 126 8.37 -9.09 -2.31
CA LEU A 126 9.76 -8.62 -2.28
C LEU A 126 9.93 -7.40 -1.38
N THR A 127 8.98 -6.47 -1.41
CA THR A 127 8.96 -5.27 -0.57
C THR A 127 8.85 -5.66 0.92
N ALA A 128 7.93 -6.56 1.26
CA ALA A 128 7.78 -7.06 2.62
C ALA A 128 9.04 -7.79 3.12
N ALA A 129 9.64 -8.64 2.28
CA ALA A 129 10.88 -9.34 2.57
C ALA A 129 12.05 -8.37 2.82
N THR A 130 12.18 -7.36 1.95
CA THR A 130 13.21 -6.32 2.08
C THR A 130 13.03 -5.52 3.37
N ALA A 131 11.79 -5.14 3.71
CA ALA A 131 11.49 -4.43 4.96
C ALA A 131 11.81 -5.26 6.20
N ARG A 132 11.64 -6.59 6.15
CA ARG A 132 12.03 -7.49 7.25
C ARG A 132 13.54 -7.67 7.35
N PHE A 133 14.22 -7.75 6.21
CA PHE A 133 15.65 -8.00 6.11
C PHE A 133 16.51 -6.77 6.40
N SER A 134 16.00 -5.56 6.12
CA SER A 134 16.68 -4.29 6.40
C SER A 134 17.06 -4.11 7.87
N ARG A 135 16.32 -4.75 8.79
CA ARG A 135 16.66 -4.81 10.23
C ARG A 135 17.92 -5.61 10.55
N SER A 136 18.39 -6.43 9.62
CA SER A 136 19.53 -7.36 9.82
C SER A 136 20.81 -6.88 9.13
N VAL A 137 20.76 -5.79 8.34
CA VAL A 137 21.91 -5.22 7.64
C VAL A 137 22.45 -3.97 8.36
N PRO A 138 23.69 -4.01 8.89
CA PRO A 138 24.28 -2.91 9.71
C PRO A 138 24.36 -1.56 8.99
N PHE A 139 24.39 -1.55 7.66
CA PHE A 139 24.43 -0.34 6.84
C PHE A 139 23.26 0.63 7.13
N TRP A 140 22.08 0.09 7.44
CA TRP A 140 20.87 0.88 7.72
C TRP A 140 20.72 1.32 9.19
N GLY A 141 21.48 0.70 10.11
CA GLY A 141 21.43 1.02 11.55
C GLY A 141 22.20 2.29 11.95
N ARG A 142 23.07 2.82 11.08
CA ARG A 142 23.86 4.03 11.37
C ARG A 142 23.08 5.34 11.35
N TYR A 143 21.90 5.35 10.73
CA TYR A 143 21.02 6.54 10.67
C TYR A 143 19.97 6.59 11.78
N THR A 144 19.73 5.48 12.48
CA THR A 144 18.74 5.40 13.56
C THR A 144 19.34 5.66 14.94
N SER A 145 20.66 5.56 15.10
CA SER A 145 21.37 5.77 16.37
C SER A 145 21.91 7.20 16.57
N SER A 146 21.83 8.09 15.59
CA SER A 146 22.37 9.46 15.68
C SER A 146 21.37 10.50 16.22
N THR A 147 20.21 10.07 16.71
CA THR A 147 19.15 10.95 17.25
C THR A 147 18.91 10.77 18.74
N THR A 148 19.91 10.31 19.51
CA THR A 148 19.96 10.67 20.94
C THR A 148 20.44 12.11 21.05
N PRO A 149 19.58 13.09 21.42
CA PRO A 149 20.10 14.34 21.92
C PRO A 149 20.78 13.99 23.24
N HIS A 150 22.11 14.00 23.26
CA HIS A 150 22.81 14.12 24.52
C HIS A 150 22.30 15.40 25.17
N SER A 151 21.60 15.20 26.29
CA SER A 151 21.18 16.21 27.24
C SER A 151 22.33 17.19 27.49
N PHE A 152 22.16 18.43 27.05
CA PHE A 152 22.86 19.57 27.63
C PHE A 152 22.21 19.84 28.99
N LEU A 153 22.81 19.27 30.03
CA LEU A 153 22.84 19.85 31.36
C LEU A 153 24.21 20.52 31.52
#